data_AF-A0A9E3F2Y6-F1
#
_entry.id   AF-A0A9E3F2Y6-F1
#
_cell.length_a   1.000
_cell.length_b   1.000
_cell.length_c   1.000
_cell.angle_alpha   90.00
_cell.angle_beta   90.00
_cell.angle_gamma   90.00
#
_symmetry.space_group_name_H-M   'P 1'
#
loop_
_entity.id
_entity.type
_entity.pdbx_description
1 polymer ?
#
loop_
_entity_poly.entity_id
_entity_poly.type
_entity_poly.pdbx_seq_one_letter_code
_entity_poly.pdbx_strand_id
1 'polypeptide(L)' 'MSEKMLNILLVEDDEIDVMNVRRAFKKNNIGNPLWVAGNGLEALETLRGGEMPRDRRLVLLDLNMPRMNGI' A
#
# COMPACT_ATOMS: atom_id res chain seq x y z
N MET A 1 9.35 22.55 10.97
CA MET A 1 9.58 21.68 9.79
C MET A 1 8.36 20.80 9.65
N SER A 2 7.66 20.81 8.52
CA SER A 2 6.55 19.88 8.31
C SER A 2 7.14 18.47 8.24
N GLU A 3 6.79 17.61 9.20
CA GLU A 3 7.01 16.17 9.08
C GLU A 3 6.18 15.67 7.89
N LYS A 4 6.82 15.63 6.72
CA LYS A 4 6.19 15.15 5.51
C LYS A 4 6.09 13.63 5.58
N MET A 5 4.88 13.14 5.84
CA MET A 5 4.55 11.71 5.95
C MET A 5 4.83 10.96 4.64
N LEU A 6 5.26 9.71 4.75
CA LEU A 6 5.33 8.77 3.63
C LEU A 6 3.91 8.32 3.25
N ASN A 7 3.64 8.18 1.95
CA ASN A 7 2.46 7.53 1.41
C ASN A 7 2.78 6.05 1.21
N ILE A 8 2.04 5.16 1.86
CA ILE A 8 2.30 3.71 1.82
C ILE A 8 1.22 3.04 0.98
N LEU A 9 1.61 2.25 -0.01
CA LEU A 9 0.72 1.40 -0.78
C LEU A 9 0.99 -0.06 -0.41
N LEU A 10 -0.02 -0.75 0.10
CA LEU A 10 -0.01 -2.20 0.30
C LEU A 10 -0.66 -2.87 -0.92
N VAL A 11 0.02 -3.84 -1.50
CA VAL A 11 -0.49 -4.64 -2.62
C VAL A 11 -0.58 -6.08 -2.13
N GLU A 12 -1.80 -6.53 -1.88
CA GLU A 12 -2.13 -7.79 -1.21
C GLU A 12 -3.56 -8.18 -1.60
N ASP A 13 -3.77 -9.42 -2.04
CA ASP A 13 -5.09 -9.92 -2.45
C ASP A 13 -5.86 -10.59 -1.30
N ASP A 14 -5.18 -10.98 -0.23
CA ASP A 14 -5.81 -11.57 0.96
C ASP A 14 -6.34 -10.47 1.92
N GLU A 15 -7.67 -10.42 2.07
CA GLU A 15 -8.33 -9.44 2.95
C GLU A 15 -7.94 -9.59 4.44
N ILE A 16 -7.63 -10.80 4.90
CA ILE A 16 -7.19 -11.08 6.27
C ILE A 16 -5.81 -10.47 6.50
N ASP A 17 -4.90 -10.60 5.52
CA ASP A 17 -3.58 -10.00 5.61
C ASP A 17 -3.62 -8.47 5.52
N VAL A 18 -4.47 -7.91 4.65
CA VAL A 18 -4.76 -6.46 4.65
C VAL A 18 -5.25 -6.00 6.04
N MET A 19 -6.19 -6.72 6.66
CA MET A 19 -6.67 -6.41 8.01
C MET A 19 -5.56 -6.50 9.05
N ASN A 20 -4.69 -7.50 8.97
CA ASN A 20 -3.56 -7.68 9.88
C ASN A 20 -2.59 -6.51 9.79
N VAL A 21 -2.25 -6.06 8.57
CA VAL A 21 -1.39 -4.88 8.35
C VAL A 21 -2.05 -3.62 8.90
N ARG A 22 -3.33 -3.37 8.60
CA ARG A 22 -4.07 -2.21 9.15
C ARG A 22 -4.07 -2.18 10.67
N ARG A 23 -4.27 -3.34 11.31
CA ARG A 23 -4.20 -3.47 12.78
C ARG A 23 -2.79 -3.20 13.30
N ALA A 24 -1.75 -3.70 12.62
CA ALA A 24 -0.37 -3.46 13.00
C ALA A 24 0.00 -1.97 12.91
N PHE A 25 -0.45 -1.27 11.87
CA PHE A 25 -0.25 0.17 11.73
C PHE A 25 -0.88 0.93 12.90
N LYS A 26 -2.15 0.62 13.20
CA LYS A 26 -2.86 1.23 14.32
C LYS A 26 -2.20 0.93 15.67
N LYS A 27 -1.76 -0.31 15.90
CA LYS A 27 -1.10 -0.73 17.15
C LYS A 27 0.24 -0.02 17.37
N ASN A 28 0.98 0.25 16.30
CA ASN A 28 2.28 0.91 16.36
C ASN A 28 2.21 2.43 16.17
N ASN A 29 1.01 3.03 16.18
CA ASN A 29 0.80 4.47 15.96
C ASN A 29 1.43 4.98 14.64
N ILE A 30 1.40 4.16 13.59
CA ILE A 30 1.85 4.55 12.25
C ILE A 30 0.71 5.34 11.59
N GLY A 31 0.80 6.67 11.64
CA GLY A 31 -0.21 7.60 11.11
C GLY A 31 -0.11 7.88 9.61
N ASN A 32 0.83 7.24 8.91
CA ASN A 32 1.02 7.38 7.47
C ASN A 32 -0.24 6.94 6.70
N PRO A 33 -0.62 7.68 5.63
CA PRO A 33 -1.68 7.22 4.72
C PRO A 33 -1.37 5.84 4.16
N LEU A 34 -2.31 4.91 4.34
CA LEU A 34 -2.22 3.53 3.83
C LEU A 34 -3.26 3.32 2.72
N TRP A 35 -2.76 3.20 1.51
CA TRP A 35 -3.47 2.81 0.29
C TRP A 35 -3.41 1.30 0.14
N VAL A 36 -4.44 0.68 -0.43
CA VAL A 36 -4.50 -0.78 -0.64
C VAL A 36 -4.93 -1.06 -2.07
N ALA A 37 -4.25 -2.01 -2.71
CA ALA A 37 -4.60 -2.56 -4.02
C ALA A 37 -4.64 -4.09 -3.92
N GLY A 38 -5.62 -4.73 -4.55
CA GLY A 38 -5.80 -6.19 -4.48
C GLY A 38 -5.01 -6.98 -5.52
N ASN A 39 -4.26 -6.29 -6.40
CA ASN A 39 -3.42 -6.91 -7.43
C ASN A 39 -2.48 -5.87 -8.06
N GLY A 40 -1.56 -6.34 -8.90
CA GLY A 40 -0.59 -5.48 -9.60
C GLY A 40 -1.21 -4.45 -10.56
N LEU A 41 -2.36 -4.73 -11.19
CA LEU A 41 -3.01 -3.78 -12.10
C LEU A 41 -3.58 -2.59 -11.33
N GLU A 42 -4.33 -2.86 -10.26
CA GLU A 42 -4.85 -1.82 -9.36
C GLU A 42 -3.70 -1.01 -8.75
N ALA A 43 -2.61 -1.66 -8.34
CA ALA A 43 -1.44 -0.98 -7.81
C ALA A 43 -0.81 -0.02 -8.83
N LEU A 44 -0.67 -0.46 -10.09
CA LEU A 44 -0.16 0.38 -11.17
C LEU A 44 -1.10 1.54 -11.49
N GLU A 45 -2.41 1.32 -11.44
CA GLU A 45 -3.42 2.36 -11.60
C GLU A 45 -3.30 3.42 -10.50
N THR A 46 -3.23 3.02 -9.23
CA THR A 46 -3.02 3.95 -8.10
C THR A 46 -1.71 4.74 -8.23
N LEU A 47 -0.62 4.08 -8.65
CA LEU A 47 0.68 4.72 -8.79
C LEU A 47 0.73 5.71 -9.97
N ARG A 48 0.08 5.40 -11.09
CA ARG A 48 0.13 6.19 -12.34
C ARG A 48 -0.99 7.22 -12.44
N GLY A 49 -2.18 6.89 -11.92
CA GLY A 49 -3.42 7.66 -12.02
C GLY A 49 -3.46 8.95 -11.20
N GLY A 50 -2.53 9.11 -10.24
CA GLY A 50 -2.36 10.35 -9.49
C GLY A 50 -3.24 10.48 -8.24
N GLU A 51 -4.01 9.45 -7.89
CA GLU A 51 -4.77 9.37 -6.63
C GLU A 51 -3.82 9.41 -5.42
N MET A 52 -2.73 8.65 -5.49
CA MET A 52 -1.67 8.67 -4.50
C MET A 52 -0.69 9.82 -4.80
N PRO A 53 -0.32 10.68 -3.83
CA PRO A 53 0.67 11.73 -4.03
C PRO A 53 1.99 11.16 -4.58
N ARG A 54 2.60 11.85 -5.57
CA ARG A 54 3.81 11.36 -6.28
C ARG A 54 5.08 11.38 -5.44
N ASP A 55 5.11 12.17 -4.39
CA ASP A 55 6.24 12.27 -3.48
C ASP A 55 6.19 11.21 -2.38
N ARG A 56 7.37 10.78 -1.94
CA ARG A 56 7.55 9.98 -0.70
C ARG A 56 6.68 8.73 -0.66
N ARG A 57 6.81 7.87 -1.67
CA ARG A 57 6.06 6.61 -1.78
C ARG A 57 6.88 5.42 -1.26
N LEU A 58 6.22 4.54 -0.52
CA LEU A 58 6.70 3.21 -0.17
C LEU A 58 5.65 2.20 -0.64
N VAL A 59 6.08 1.14 -1.31
CA VAL A 59 5.20 0.04 -1.74
C VAL A 59 5.57 -1.21 -0.95
N LEU A 60 4.59 -1.78 -0.25
CA LEU A 60 4.65 -3.09 0.37
C LEU A 60 3.94 -4.04 -0.60
N LEU A 61 4.72 -4.86 -1.31
CA LEU A 61 4.24 -5.70 -2.40
C LEU A 61 4.33 -7.16 -1.97
N ASP A 62 3.19 -7.85 -1.93
CA ASP A 62 3.21 -9.30 -1.84
C ASP A 62 3.79 -9.93 -3.11
N LEU A 63 4.56 -11.00 -2.95
CA LEU A 63 5.18 -11.71 -4.06
C LEU A 63 4.22 -12.69 -4.73
N ASN A 64 3.26 -13.25 -3.97
CA ASN A 64 2.45 -14.39 -4.38
C ASN A 64 0.97 -14.02 -4.58
N MET A 65 0.71 -13.05 -5.46
CA MET A 65 -0.66 -12.69 -5.81
C MET A 65 -1.17 -13.40 -7.09
N PRO A 66 -2.48 -13.70 -7.18
CA PRO A 66 -3.13 -14.13 -8.41
C PRO A 66 -3.16 -12.99 -9.45
N ARG A 67 -3.27 -13.35 -10.73
CA ARG A 67 -3.31 -12.48 -11.93
C ARG A 67 -1.99 -11.80 -12.31
N MET A 68 -1.25 -11.24 -11.35
CA MET A 68 0.07 -10.66 -11.58
C MET A 68 0.89 -10.80 -10.30
N ASN A 69 1.99 -11.53 -10.38
CA ASN A 69 2.94 -11.65 -9.27
C ASN A 69 3.71 -10.35 -9.07
N GLY A 70 4.44 -10.23 -7.96
CA GLY A 70 5.19 -9.03 -7.62
C GLY A 70 6.45 -8.76 -8.46
N ILE A 71 6.72 -9.54 -9.51
CA ILE A 71 7.95 -9.49 -10.35
C ILE A 71 7.62 -9.12 -11.80
#